data_AF-A0A420Z797-F1
#
_entry.id   AF-A0A420Z797-F1
#
_cell.length_a   1.000
_cell.length_b   1.000
_cell.length_c   1.000
_cell.angle_alpha   90.00
_cell.angle_beta   90.00
_cell.angle_gamma   90.00
#
_symmetry.space_group_name_H-M   'P 1'
#
loop_
_entity.id
_entity.type
_entity.pdbx_description
1 polymer ?
#
loop_
_entity_poly.entity_id
_entity_poly.type
_entity_poly.pdbx_seq_one_letter_code
_entity_poly.pdbx_strand_id
1 'polypeptide(L)'
;MHLWAKKHNEITKSLSTFDIHIMNQGYEVENLAKDFLETYRIRASENESLVWQKSFSDQHYTLRSDALVYKPKSDSYNLYEIKSGTSIKRENYYDVAYQYLIISKKHKIDRLFLLHLNKNYIRKGKLDIEQLFVAEDITEKVLEKIEEVEITRSKAWETARSKSPKGIEHCYKPGDCPCPGLCHLHLPDFSIYDIPRITERKRSFWRWTFWTPKISQILSPLIQNNA
;
A
#
# COMPACT_ATOMS: atom_id res chain seq x y z
N MET A 1 0.51 -12.41 -7.39
CA MET A 1 1.89 -12.88 -7.63
C MET A 1 2.93 -12.23 -6.71
N HIS A 2 2.97 -10.89 -6.62
CA HIS A 2 4.05 -10.18 -5.91
C HIS A 2 4.21 -10.56 -4.43
N LEU A 3 3.10 -10.77 -3.71
CA LEU A 3 3.14 -11.21 -2.32
C LEU A 3 3.81 -12.60 -2.16
N TRP A 4 3.44 -13.55 -3.03
CA TRP A 4 4.06 -14.88 -3.05
C TRP A 4 5.56 -14.78 -3.32
N ALA A 5 5.93 -13.99 -4.33
CA ALA A 5 7.33 -13.78 -4.70
C ALA A 5 8.14 -13.18 -3.55
N LYS A 6 7.60 -12.15 -2.87
CA LYS A 6 8.23 -11.54 -1.69
C LYS A 6 8.41 -12.56 -0.57
N LYS A 7 7.42 -13.41 -0.30
CA LYS A 7 7.49 -14.42 0.76
C LYS A 7 8.50 -15.53 0.48
N HIS A 8 8.76 -15.82 -0.79
CA HIS A 8 9.68 -16.86 -1.25
C HIS A 8 11.04 -16.32 -1.73
N ASN A 9 11.34 -15.04 -1.49
CA ASN A 9 12.57 -14.37 -1.92
C ASN A 9 12.81 -14.37 -3.44
N GLU A 10 11.73 -14.31 -4.22
CA GLU A 10 11.73 -14.30 -5.70
C GLU A 10 11.53 -12.89 -6.28
N ILE A 11 11.73 -11.85 -5.46
CA ILE A 11 11.73 -10.45 -5.90
C ILE A 11 13.13 -10.13 -6.44
N THR A 12 13.20 -9.67 -7.68
CA THR A 12 14.46 -9.42 -8.39
C THR A 12 14.76 -7.95 -8.60
N LYS A 13 13.75 -7.07 -8.47
CA LYS A 13 13.94 -5.62 -8.60
C LYS A 13 14.56 -5.05 -7.32
N SER A 14 15.71 -4.39 -7.46
CA SER A 14 16.33 -3.59 -6.40
C SER A 14 15.72 -2.18 -6.36
N LEU A 15 15.89 -1.50 -5.22
CA LEU A 15 15.50 -0.10 -5.08
C LEU A 15 16.41 0.78 -5.95
N SER A 16 15.80 1.68 -6.72
CA SER A 16 16.53 2.72 -7.44
C SER A 16 16.95 3.86 -6.51
N THR A 17 17.87 4.70 -6.97
CA THR A 17 18.24 5.95 -6.26
C THR A 17 17.03 6.86 -6.06
N PHE A 18 16.11 6.90 -7.02
CA PHE A 18 14.85 7.63 -6.91
C PHE A 18 13.95 7.04 -5.83
N ASP A 19 13.81 5.71 -5.75
CA ASP A 19 13.01 5.06 -4.70
C ASP A 19 13.55 5.38 -3.30
N ILE A 20 14.88 5.31 -3.13
CA ILE A 20 15.54 5.65 -1.87
C ILE A 20 15.29 7.12 -1.50
N HIS A 21 15.36 8.04 -2.48
CA HIS A 21 15.07 9.44 -2.24
C HIS A 21 13.63 9.68 -1.76
N ILE A 22 12.65 9.03 -2.40
CA ILE A 22 11.23 9.11 -1.98
C ILE A 22 11.03 8.54 -0.57
N MET A 23 11.71 7.45 -0.21
CA MET A 23 11.66 6.89 1.14
C MET A 23 12.22 7.87 2.18
N ASN A 24 13.35 8.51 1.90
CA ASN A 24 13.96 9.49 2.80
C ASN A 24 13.05 10.71 3.04
N GLN A 25 12.42 11.22 1.98
CA GLN A 25 11.42 12.28 2.12
C GLN A 25 10.21 11.84 2.96
N GLY A 26 9.80 10.57 2.84
CA GLY A 26 8.79 9.97 3.70
C GLY A 26 9.16 10.07 5.19
N TYR A 27 10.39 9.68 5.54
CA TYR A 27 10.87 9.75 6.93
C TYR A 27 10.94 11.18 7.48
N GLU A 28 11.32 12.16 6.64
CA GLU A 28 11.29 13.57 7.04
C GLU A 28 9.88 14.03 7.39
N VAL A 29 8.87 13.65 6.58
CA VAL A 29 7.47 13.97 6.86
C VAL A 29 6.96 13.26 8.12
N GLU A 30 7.32 11.98 8.33
CA GLU A 30 6.94 11.25 9.55
C GLU A 30 7.45 11.93 10.83
N ASN A 31 8.69 12.43 10.81
CA ASN A 31 9.25 13.16 11.96
C ASN A 31 8.46 14.45 12.24
N LEU A 32 8.14 15.24 11.21
CA LEU A 32 7.34 16.46 11.36
C LEU A 32 5.89 16.15 11.79
N ALA A 33 5.34 15.03 11.34
CA ALA A 33 4.03 14.57 11.73
C ALA A 33 3.98 14.16 13.20
N LYS A 34 5.07 13.57 13.73
CA LYS A 34 5.21 13.31 15.15
C LYS A 34 5.12 14.61 15.97
N ASP A 35 5.91 15.62 15.60
CA ASP A 35 5.88 16.93 16.25
C ASP A 35 4.48 17.55 16.21
N PHE A 36 3.79 17.42 15.06
CA PHE A 36 2.41 17.87 14.92
C PHE A 36 1.45 17.17 15.91
N LEU A 37 1.55 15.84 16.03
CA LEU A 37 0.67 15.07 16.91
C LEU A 37 0.93 15.39 18.39
N GLU A 38 2.19 15.45 18.80
CA GLU A 38 2.61 15.77 20.17
C GLU A 38 2.18 17.20 20.57
N THR A 39 2.21 18.14 19.63
CA THR A 39 1.89 19.55 19.92
C THR A 39 0.40 19.86 19.81
N TYR A 40 -0.30 19.32 18.79
CA TYR A 40 -1.64 19.81 18.39
C TYR A 40 -2.75 18.75 18.46
N ARG A 41 -2.44 17.48 18.75
CA ARG A 41 -3.46 16.42 18.82
C ARG A 41 -3.55 15.73 20.18
N ILE A 42 -2.49 15.79 20.98
CA ILE A 42 -2.49 15.27 22.34
C ILE A 42 -2.95 16.32 23.33
N ARG A 43 -3.97 15.99 24.12
CA ARG A 43 -4.45 16.84 25.21
C ARG A 43 -3.80 16.42 26.52
N ALA A 44 -2.68 17.05 26.85
CA ALA A 44 -1.92 16.77 28.09
C ALA A 44 -2.78 16.90 29.36
N SER A 45 -3.73 17.84 29.39
CA SER A 45 -4.68 18.00 30.50
C SER A 45 -5.62 16.81 30.70
N GLU A 46 -5.75 15.93 29.69
CA GLU A 46 -6.54 14.70 29.76
C GLU A 46 -5.67 13.44 29.91
N ASN A 47 -4.36 13.61 30.14
CA ASN A 47 -3.37 12.53 30.19
C ASN A 47 -3.34 11.67 28.90
N GLU A 48 -3.71 12.26 27.76
CA GLU A 48 -3.52 11.60 26.47
C GLU A 48 -2.02 11.41 26.17
N SER A 49 -1.67 10.35 25.45
CA SER A 49 -0.26 10.03 25.15
C SER A 49 -0.08 9.45 23.76
N LEU A 50 1.12 9.67 23.18
CA LEU A 50 1.50 9.13 21.88
C LEU A 50 2.13 7.75 22.02
N VAL A 51 1.62 6.80 21.23
CA VAL A 51 2.26 5.51 20.98
C VAL A 51 2.74 5.52 19.53
N TRP A 52 4.06 5.72 19.36
CA TRP A 52 4.70 5.89 18.06
C TRP A 52 5.20 4.56 17.50
N GLN A 53 4.93 4.29 16.22
CA GLN A 53 5.52 3.17 15.46
C GLN A 53 5.46 1.79 16.15
N LYS A 54 4.35 1.51 16.84
CA LYS A 54 4.17 0.26 17.58
C LYS A 54 3.74 -0.89 16.67
N SER A 55 4.35 -2.05 16.89
CA SER A 55 3.98 -3.29 16.20
C SER A 55 2.83 -4.01 16.90
N PHE A 56 1.92 -4.55 16.10
CA PHE A 56 0.81 -5.39 16.56
C PHE A 56 0.73 -6.68 15.75
N SER A 57 0.15 -7.70 16.36
CA SER A 57 -0.07 -8.98 15.72
C SER A 57 -1.38 -9.63 16.16
N ASP A 58 -2.03 -10.26 15.20
CA ASP A 58 -3.18 -11.13 15.37
C ASP A 58 -2.97 -12.40 14.52
N GLN A 59 -2.76 -13.54 15.18
CA GLN A 59 -2.38 -14.80 14.54
C GLN A 59 -1.17 -14.64 13.60
N HIS A 60 -1.35 -14.84 12.30
CA HIS A 60 -0.34 -14.70 11.24
C HIS A 60 -0.32 -13.30 10.60
N TYR A 61 -1.15 -12.37 11.04
CA TYR A 61 -1.17 -10.99 10.57
C TYR A 61 -0.34 -10.09 11.49
N THR A 62 0.45 -9.22 10.88
CA THR A 62 1.29 -8.25 11.60
C THR A 62 1.19 -6.89 10.93
N LEU A 63 1.33 -5.84 11.74
CA LEU A 63 1.44 -4.46 11.27
C LEU A 63 2.39 -3.69 12.18
N ARG A 64 2.83 -2.53 11.69
CA ARG A 64 3.38 -1.45 12.50
C ARG A 64 2.57 -0.20 12.19
N SER A 65 1.86 0.33 13.19
CA SER A 65 1.05 1.55 13.02
C SER A 65 1.94 2.77 13.06
N ASP A 66 1.65 3.84 12.33
CA ASP A 66 2.47 5.05 12.41
C ASP A 66 2.32 5.74 13.76
N ALA A 67 1.08 6.04 14.16
CA ALA A 67 0.80 6.68 15.44
C ALA A 67 -0.56 6.30 16.03
N LEU A 68 -0.58 6.12 17.34
CA LEU A 68 -1.78 5.89 18.13
C LEU A 68 -1.81 6.92 19.26
N VAL A 69 -2.88 7.70 19.36
CA VAL A 69 -3.11 8.61 20.49
C VAL A 69 -4.04 7.92 21.48
N TYR A 70 -3.53 7.58 22.66
CA TYR A 70 -4.31 6.96 23.72
C TYR A 70 -5.17 7.98 24.45
N LYS A 71 -6.43 7.62 24.72
CA LYS A 71 -7.43 8.44 25.41
C LYS A 71 -7.87 7.72 26.70
N PRO A 72 -7.28 8.06 27.86
CA PRO A 72 -7.55 7.34 29.11
C PRO A 72 -9.02 7.36 29.55
N LYS A 73 -9.72 8.49 29.33
CA LYS A 73 -11.12 8.65 29.75
C LYS A 73 -12.07 7.61 29.14
N SER A 74 -11.80 7.18 27.91
CA SER A 74 -12.63 6.25 27.14
C SER A 74 -11.99 4.88 26.94
N ASP A 75 -10.80 4.68 27.52
CA ASP A 75 -9.89 3.56 27.31
C ASP A 75 -9.79 3.14 25.83
N SER A 76 -9.46 4.11 24.98
CA SER A 76 -9.47 3.93 23.52
C SER A 76 -8.32 4.66 22.84
N TYR A 77 -8.11 4.36 21.57
CA TYR A 77 -7.10 5.02 20.75
C TYR A 77 -7.70 5.71 19.53
N ASN A 78 -7.10 6.84 19.15
CA ASN A 78 -7.20 7.36 17.79
C ASN A 78 -6.01 6.86 16.98
N LEU A 79 -6.25 6.20 15.85
CA LEU A 79 -5.20 5.74 14.94
C LEU A 79 -4.95 6.80 13.87
N TYR A 80 -3.69 7.14 13.65
CA TYR A 80 -3.24 8.03 12.59
C TYR A 80 -2.32 7.28 11.64
N GLU A 81 -2.68 7.25 10.36
CA GLU A 81 -1.83 6.81 9.26
C GLU A 81 -1.25 8.04 8.56
N ILE A 82 0.08 8.10 8.42
CA ILE A 82 0.81 9.28 7.96
C ILE A 82 1.17 9.12 6.49
N LYS A 83 0.90 10.15 5.68
CA LYS A 83 1.23 10.16 4.25
C LYS A 83 2.03 11.41 3.89
N SER A 84 3.14 11.22 3.16
CA SER A 84 3.96 12.30 2.59
C SER A 84 3.34 12.97 1.36
N GLY A 85 2.22 12.45 0.86
CA GLY A 85 1.45 13.06 -0.21
C GLY A 85 0.50 14.15 0.29
N THR A 86 -0.13 14.85 -0.65
CA THR A 86 -1.09 15.93 -0.37
C THR A 86 -2.55 15.55 -0.67
N SER A 87 -2.80 14.28 -0.96
CA SER A 87 -4.12 13.78 -1.36
C SER A 87 -4.34 12.37 -0.84
N ILE A 88 -5.54 12.12 -0.33
CA ILE A 88 -5.97 10.79 0.06
C ILE A 88 -6.24 9.95 -1.19
N LYS A 89 -5.73 8.73 -1.19
CA LYS A 89 -5.96 7.74 -2.23
C LYS A 89 -6.85 6.62 -1.70
N ARG A 90 -7.57 5.95 -2.60
CA ARG A 90 -8.51 4.88 -2.23
C ARG A 90 -7.83 3.74 -1.48
N GLU A 91 -6.61 3.38 -1.88
CA GLU A 91 -5.80 2.35 -1.22
C GLU A 91 -5.54 2.65 0.26
N ASN A 92 -5.52 3.92 0.67
CA ASN A 92 -5.25 4.28 2.07
C ASN A 92 -6.39 3.83 3.00
N TYR A 93 -7.63 3.76 2.51
CA TYR A 93 -8.72 3.20 3.30
C TYR A 93 -8.53 1.70 3.57
N TYR A 94 -7.95 0.96 2.62
CA TYR A 94 -7.63 -0.45 2.79
C TYR A 94 -6.45 -0.65 3.76
N ASP A 95 -5.42 0.20 3.69
CA ASP A 95 -4.29 0.19 4.62
C ASP A 95 -4.78 0.37 6.07
N VAL A 96 -5.62 1.37 6.32
CA VAL A 96 -6.15 1.68 7.66
C VAL A 96 -7.16 0.63 8.11
N ALA A 97 -7.99 0.09 7.21
CA ALA A 97 -8.88 -1.02 7.53
C ALA A 97 -8.13 -2.27 7.98
N TYR A 98 -7.02 -2.61 7.30
CA TYR A 98 -6.16 -3.71 7.70
C TYR A 98 -5.59 -3.49 9.11
N GLN A 99 -5.15 -2.26 9.40
CA GLN A 99 -4.64 -1.93 10.72
C GLN A 99 -5.71 -2.00 11.80
N TYR A 100 -6.88 -1.41 11.55
CA TYR A 100 -8.03 -1.46 12.44
C TYR A 100 -8.40 -2.90 12.80
N LEU A 101 -8.49 -3.79 11.80
CA LEU A 101 -8.86 -5.20 12.00
C LEU A 101 -7.94 -5.97 12.95
N ILE A 102 -6.68 -5.57 13.06
CA ILE A 102 -5.67 -6.21 13.93
C ILE A 102 -5.64 -5.54 15.30
N ILE A 103 -5.60 -4.20 15.35
CA ILE A 103 -5.49 -3.46 16.62
C ILE A 103 -6.78 -3.60 17.45
N SER A 104 -7.94 -3.58 16.78
CA SER A 104 -9.27 -3.70 17.41
C SER A 104 -9.49 -5.01 18.16
N LYS A 105 -8.68 -6.04 17.93
CA LYS A 105 -8.72 -7.31 18.68
C LYS A 105 -8.30 -7.18 20.14
N LYS A 106 -7.49 -6.18 20.47
CA LYS A 106 -6.90 -6.01 21.80
C LYS A 106 -7.12 -4.62 22.39
N HIS A 107 -7.42 -3.63 21.55
CA HIS A 107 -7.57 -2.25 21.96
C HIS A 107 -8.80 -1.63 21.32
N LYS A 108 -9.55 -0.84 22.08
CA LYS A 108 -10.66 -0.08 21.53
C LYS A 108 -10.12 1.06 20.66
N ILE A 109 -10.67 1.19 19.44
CA ILE A 109 -10.38 2.32 18.55
C ILE A 109 -11.59 3.25 18.56
N ASP A 110 -11.34 4.54 18.79
CA ASP A 110 -12.35 5.61 18.77
C ASP A 110 -12.47 6.21 17.37
N ARG A 111 -11.36 6.73 16.83
CA ARG A 111 -11.31 7.38 15.51
C ARG A 111 -10.12 6.94 14.67
N LEU A 112 -10.29 7.04 13.36
CA LEU A 112 -9.30 6.70 12.35
C LEU A 112 -9.00 7.93 11.49
N PHE A 113 -7.73 8.30 11.40
CA PHE A 113 -7.30 9.49 10.69
C PHE A 113 -6.25 9.18 9.62
N LEU A 114 -6.34 9.90 8.50
CA LEU A 114 -5.20 10.11 7.61
C LEU A 114 -4.59 11.47 7.92
N LEU A 115 -3.29 11.48 8.24
CA LEU A 115 -2.50 12.68 8.42
C LEU A 115 -1.64 12.89 7.16
N HIS A 116 -1.90 13.95 6.41
CA HIS A 116 -1.21 14.22 5.16
C HIS A 116 -0.81 15.68 5.01
N LEU A 117 0.07 15.97 4.06
CA LEU A 117 0.51 17.34 3.80
C LEU A 117 -0.64 18.20 3.26
N ASN A 118 -0.73 19.42 3.74
CA ASN A 118 -1.68 20.41 3.27
C ASN A 118 -1.24 20.98 1.92
N LYS A 119 -1.98 20.66 0.84
CA LYS A 119 -1.68 21.17 -0.51
C LYS A 119 -1.72 22.70 -0.64
N ASN A 120 -2.43 23.38 0.26
CA ASN A 120 -2.59 24.83 0.24
C ASN A 120 -1.52 25.55 1.08
N TYR A 121 -0.67 24.81 1.80
CA TYR A 121 0.35 25.40 2.63
C TYR A 121 1.45 26.03 1.79
N ILE A 122 1.71 27.32 2.03
CA ILE A 122 2.81 28.07 1.44
C ILE A 122 3.68 28.57 2.58
N ARG A 123 4.91 28.05 2.66
CA ARG A 123 5.86 28.44 3.70
C ARG A 123 6.24 29.92 3.57
N LYS A 124 6.01 30.69 4.63
CA LYS A 124 6.48 32.07 4.79
C LYS A 124 7.37 32.16 6.02
N GLY A 125 8.69 32.16 5.80
CA GLY A 125 9.67 32.20 6.89
C GLY A 125 9.87 30.84 7.56
N LYS A 126 9.70 30.79 8.90
CA LYS A 126 9.85 29.55 9.68
C LYS A 126 8.77 28.53 9.28
N LEU A 127 9.07 27.25 9.48
CA LEU A 127 8.13 26.17 9.21
C LEU A 127 6.99 26.23 10.24
N ASP A 128 5.76 26.34 9.76
CA ASP A 128 4.55 26.24 10.57
C ASP A 128 4.01 24.81 10.47
N ILE A 129 4.25 24.02 11.52
CA ILE A 129 3.85 22.60 11.56
C ILE A 129 2.33 22.45 11.67
N GLU A 130 1.64 23.38 12.34
CA GLU A 130 0.18 23.32 12.49
C GLU A 130 -0.51 23.42 11.13
N GLN A 131 -0.05 24.36 10.29
CA GLN A 131 -0.59 24.58 8.96
C GLN A 131 -0.10 23.57 7.91
N LEU A 132 1.02 22.88 8.18
CA LEU A 132 1.64 21.93 7.27
C LEU A 132 0.79 20.67 7.06
N PHE A 133 0.04 20.24 8.08
CA PHE A 133 -0.69 18.98 8.07
C PHE A 133 -2.20 19.16 8.08
N VAL A 134 -2.89 18.20 7.46
CA VAL A 134 -4.34 18.00 7.59
C VAL A 134 -4.57 16.61 8.17
N ALA A 135 -5.36 16.54 9.24
CA ALA A 135 -5.83 15.28 9.83
C ALA A 135 -7.29 15.08 9.40
N GLU A 136 -7.53 14.20 8.43
CA GLU A 136 -8.88 13.86 7.97
C GLU A 136 -9.42 12.66 8.75
N ASP A 137 -10.58 12.82 9.39
CA ASP A 137 -11.33 11.69 9.97
C ASP A 137 -11.92 10.84 8.83
N ILE A 138 -11.48 9.60 8.75
CA ILE A 138 -11.88 8.64 7.71
C ILE A 138 -12.59 7.43 8.30
N THR A 139 -13.05 7.51 9.55
CA THR A 139 -13.62 6.38 10.29
C THR A 139 -14.69 5.66 9.50
N GLU A 140 -15.73 6.36 9.05
CA GLU A 140 -16.83 5.76 8.27
C GLU A 140 -16.36 5.09 6.98
N LYS A 141 -15.49 5.75 6.22
CA LYS A 141 -14.94 5.22 4.96
C LYS A 141 -14.13 3.95 5.18
N VAL A 142 -13.46 3.82 6.32
CA VAL A 142 -12.72 2.61 6.70
C VAL A 142 -13.66 1.50 7.13
N LEU A 143 -14.71 1.82 7.92
CA LEU A 143 -15.69 0.84 8.36
C LEU A 143 -16.36 0.13 7.16
N GLU A 144 -16.62 0.86 6.08
CA GLU A 144 -17.14 0.31 4.81
C GLU A 144 -16.19 -0.68 4.11
N LYS A 145 -14.90 -0.72 4.46
CA LYS A 145 -13.89 -1.62 3.84
C LYS A 145 -13.55 -2.83 4.68
N ILE A 146 -14.03 -2.91 5.93
CA ILE A 146 -13.65 -3.97 6.87
C ILE A 146 -13.92 -5.35 6.31
N GLU A 147 -15.15 -5.61 5.82
CA GLU A 147 -15.52 -6.94 5.31
C GLU A 147 -14.68 -7.34 4.10
N GLU A 148 -14.50 -6.42 3.15
CA GLU A 148 -13.67 -6.64 1.96
C GLU A 148 -12.23 -6.97 2.37
N VAL A 149 -11.65 -6.20 3.30
CA VAL A 149 -10.28 -6.38 3.77
C VAL A 149 -10.11 -7.68 4.55
N GLU A 150 -11.10 -8.09 5.35
CA GLU A 150 -11.12 -9.37 6.06
C GLU A 150 -11.04 -10.57 5.10
N ILE A 151 -11.80 -10.51 4.00
CA ILE A 151 -11.77 -11.54 2.96
C ILE A 151 -10.43 -11.51 2.22
N THR A 152 -9.96 -10.33 1.80
CA THR A 152 -8.75 -10.22 1.01
C THR A 152 -7.49 -10.53 1.81
N ARG A 153 -7.42 -10.21 3.11
CA ARG A 153 -6.26 -10.58 3.95
C ARG A 153 -6.16 -12.09 4.13
N SER A 154 -7.30 -12.79 4.21
CA SER A 154 -7.36 -14.25 4.29
C SER A 154 -6.83 -14.89 3.00
N LYS A 155 -7.28 -14.41 1.83
CA LYS A 155 -6.74 -14.84 0.52
C LYS A 155 -5.25 -14.51 0.38
N ALA A 156 -4.82 -13.36 0.90
CA ALA A 156 -3.41 -12.96 0.88
C ALA A 156 -2.54 -13.92 1.73
N TRP A 157 -3.04 -14.35 2.89
CA TRP A 157 -2.37 -15.36 3.71
C TRP A 157 -2.24 -16.72 2.99
N GLU A 158 -3.32 -17.21 2.38
CA GLU A 158 -3.29 -18.45 1.59
C GLU A 158 -2.29 -18.35 0.45
N THR A 159 -2.30 -17.22 -0.27
CA THR A 159 -1.36 -16.91 -1.33
C THR A 159 0.07 -16.95 -0.80
N ALA A 160 0.37 -16.31 0.33
CA ALA A 160 1.71 -16.27 0.90
C ALA A 160 2.21 -17.66 1.34
N ARG A 161 1.32 -18.55 1.81
CA ARG A 161 1.67 -19.90 2.28
C ARG A 161 1.71 -20.95 1.17
N SER A 162 1.20 -20.65 -0.02
CA SER A 162 1.22 -21.60 -1.14
C SER A 162 2.64 -22.04 -1.46
N LYS A 163 2.87 -23.36 -1.60
CA LYS A 163 4.16 -23.93 -2.01
C LYS A 163 4.52 -23.65 -3.48
N SER A 164 3.54 -23.23 -4.29
CA SER A 164 3.69 -23.06 -5.73
C SER A 164 3.02 -21.76 -6.18
N PRO A 165 3.60 -21.06 -7.18
CA PRO A 165 2.99 -19.86 -7.75
C PRO A 165 1.86 -20.17 -8.73
N LYS A 166 1.59 -21.46 -9.02
CA LYS A 166 0.54 -21.88 -9.97
C LYS A 166 -0.84 -21.40 -9.50
N GLY A 167 -1.60 -20.79 -10.42
CA GLY A 167 -2.95 -20.29 -10.15
C GLY A 167 -3.01 -18.93 -9.45
N ILE A 168 -1.86 -18.34 -9.09
CA ILE A 168 -1.82 -16.99 -8.51
C ILE A 168 -1.89 -15.96 -9.64
N GLU A 169 -2.78 -14.97 -9.48
CA GLU A 169 -2.94 -13.90 -10.47
C GLU A 169 -1.64 -13.10 -10.66
N HIS A 170 -1.32 -12.82 -11.92
CA HIS A 170 -0.16 -12.05 -12.36
C HIS A 170 -0.52 -10.57 -12.51
N CYS A 171 0.44 -9.68 -12.34
CA CYS A 171 0.22 -8.25 -12.58
C CYS A 171 0.07 -7.93 -14.07
N TYR A 172 -0.45 -6.74 -14.38
CA TYR A 172 -0.68 -6.23 -15.73
C TYR A 172 0.27 -5.09 -16.13
N LYS A 173 1.37 -4.90 -15.36
CA LYS A 173 2.35 -3.82 -15.54
C LYS A 173 3.78 -4.37 -15.44
N PRO A 174 4.34 -4.95 -16.51
CA PRO A 174 5.66 -5.57 -16.47
C PRO A 174 6.79 -4.63 -16.04
N GLY A 175 6.81 -3.37 -16.51
CA GLY A 175 7.87 -2.40 -16.17
C GLY A 175 7.96 -2.05 -14.67
N ASP A 176 6.82 -2.08 -13.99
CA ASP A 176 6.74 -1.84 -12.54
C ASP A 176 6.80 -3.15 -11.73
N CYS A 177 6.81 -4.31 -12.40
CA CYS A 177 6.76 -5.59 -11.73
C CYS A 177 8.06 -5.83 -10.95
N PRO A 178 7.99 -6.19 -9.65
CA PRO A 178 9.18 -6.47 -8.86
C PRO A 178 9.73 -7.89 -9.07
N CYS A 179 9.01 -8.77 -9.79
CA CYS A 179 9.43 -10.13 -10.11
C CYS A 179 9.10 -10.50 -11.57
N PRO A 180 9.63 -9.77 -12.58
CA PRO A 180 9.23 -9.95 -13.98
C PRO A 180 9.49 -11.37 -14.50
N GLY A 181 10.61 -12.00 -14.12
CA GLY A 181 10.92 -13.38 -14.53
C GLY A 181 9.91 -14.42 -14.06
N LEU A 182 9.24 -14.17 -12.93
CA LEU A 182 8.17 -15.03 -12.41
C LEU A 182 6.78 -14.60 -12.94
N CYS A 183 6.52 -13.30 -12.95
CA CYS A 183 5.21 -12.75 -13.24
C CYS A 183 4.91 -12.65 -14.75
N HIS A 184 5.94 -12.56 -15.58
CA HIS A 184 5.90 -12.35 -17.02
C HIS A 184 6.92 -13.26 -17.74
N LEU A 185 6.81 -14.57 -17.52
CA LEU A 185 7.70 -15.56 -18.12
C LEU A 185 7.66 -15.56 -19.66
N HIS A 186 8.79 -15.30 -20.32
CA HIS A 186 8.88 -15.18 -21.79
C HIS A 186 8.17 -13.94 -22.37
N LEU A 187 8.24 -12.79 -21.68
CA LEU A 187 7.74 -11.54 -22.23
C LEU A 187 8.54 -11.16 -23.49
N PRO A 188 7.89 -11.03 -24.68
CA PRO A 188 8.57 -10.58 -25.89
C PRO A 188 9.02 -9.12 -25.77
N ASP A 189 10.03 -8.73 -26.56
CA ASP A 189 10.54 -7.35 -26.64
C ASP A 189 9.45 -6.33 -26.98
N PHE A 190 8.48 -6.74 -27.80
CA PHE A 190 7.26 -5.98 -28.09
C PHE A 190 6.04 -6.81 -27.67
N SER A 191 5.35 -6.36 -26.63
CA SER A 191 4.26 -7.07 -26.00
C SER A 191 2.95 -6.28 -26.02
N ILE A 192 1.85 -6.95 -25.67
CA ILE A 192 0.55 -6.28 -25.51
C ILE A 192 0.56 -5.15 -24.46
N TYR A 193 1.56 -5.13 -23.57
CA TYR A 193 1.68 -4.11 -22.52
C TYR A 193 2.26 -2.80 -23.03
N ASP A 194 2.91 -2.83 -24.20
CA ASP A 194 3.51 -1.66 -24.85
C ASP A 194 2.49 -0.86 -25.67
N ILE A 195 1.29 -1.42 -25.87
CA ILE A 195 0.19 -0.75 -26.58
C ILE A 195 -0.34 0.42 -25.73
N PRO A 196 -0.23 1.67 -26.20
CA PRO A 196 -0.72 2.83 -25.46
C PRO A 196 -2.24 2.75 -25.23
N ARG A 197 -2.68 3.16 -24.03
CA ARG A 197 -4.12 3.30 -23.65
C ARG A 197 -4.96 2.02 -23.75
N ILE A 198 -4.35 0.84 -23.83
CA ILE A 198 -5.09 -0.43 -23.75
C ILE A 198 -5.63 -0.65 -22.33
N THR A 199 -6.94 -0.92 -22.23
CA THR A 199 -7.62 -1.16 -20.95
C THR A 199 -7.18 -2.49 -20.31
N GLU A 200 -7.24 -2.58 -18.98
CA GLU A 200 -6.90 -3.79 -18.24
C GLU A 200 -7.73 -5.01 -18.67
N ARG A 201 -9.03 -4.80 -18.93
CA ARG A 201 -9.91 -5.83 -19.50
C ARG A 201 -9.40 -6.37 -20.82
N LYS A 202 -8.93 -5.49 -21.72
CA LYS A 202 -8.30 -5.92 -22.98
C LYS A 202 -6.96 -6.60 -22.71
N ARG A 203 -6.09 -6.08 -21.84
CA ARG A 203 -4.82 -6.76 -21.48
C ARG A 203 -5.06 -8.17 -20.98
N SER A 204 -6.03 -8.37 -20.09
CA SER A 204 -6.38 -9.68 -19.54
C SER A 204 -6.89 -10.63 -20.61
N PHE A 205 -7.84 -10.18 -21.45
CA PHE A 205 -8.34 -10.95 -22.58
C PHE A 205 -7.20 -11.37 -23.53
N TRP A 206 -6.41 -10.40 -24.00
CA TRP A 206 -5.36 -10.65 -24.99
C TRP A 206 -4.21 -11.49 -24.42
N ARG A 207 -3.90 -11.38 -23.13
CA ARG A 207 -2.95 -12.28 -22.47
C ARG A 207 -3.44 -13.73 -22.49
N TRP A 208 -4.72 -13.96 -22.20
CA TRP A 208 -5.31 -15.30 -22.27
C TRP A 208 -5.38 -15.83 -23.72
N THR A 209 -5.73 -14.96 -24.66
CA THR A 209 -5.94 -15.35 -26.06
C THR A 209 -4.63 -15.55 -26.83
N PHE A 210 -3.62 -14.71 -26.65
CA PHE A 210 -2.40 -14.72 -27.48
C PHE A 210 -1.14 -15.17 -26.73
N TRP A 211 -1.23 -15.30 -25.41
CA TRP A 211 -0.09 -15.57 -24.53
C TRP A 211 -0.33 -16.83 -23.69
N THR A 212 -0.98 -17.84 -24.31
CA THR A 212 -0.89 -19.23 -23.88
C THR A 212 0.16 -19.96 -24.72
N PRO A 213 0.86 -20.98 -24.18
CA PRO A 213 1.99 -21.63 -24.84
C PRO A 213 1.69 -22.19 -26.26
N LYS A 214 0.41 -22.32 -26.62
CA LYS A 214 -0.03 -22.79 -27.94
C LYS A 214 0.11 -21.77 -29.07
N ILE A 215 0.09 -20.46 -28.80
CA ILE A 215 0.06 -19.44 -29.87
C ILE A 215 1.44 -18.82 -30.15
N SER A 216 2.35 -18.80 -29.16
CA SER A 216 3.74 -18.39 -29.41
C SER A 216 4.45 -19.29 -30.43
N GLN A 217 4.08 -20.58 -30.52
CA GLN A 217 4.58 -21.48 -31.56
C GLN A 217 3.98 -21.21 -32.95
N ILE A 218 2.84 -20.52 -33.05
CA ILE A 218 2.14 -20.24 -34.31
C ILE A 218 2.58 -18.90 -34.91
N LEU A 219 2.97 -17.91 -34.09
CA LEU A 219 3.31 -16.57 -34.56
C LEU A 219 4.81 -16.37 -34.89
N SER A 220 5.72 -17.21 -34.40
CA SER A 220 7.15 -17.12 -34.72
C SER A 220 7.47 -17.15 -36.23
N PRO A 221 6.78 -17.92 -37.09
CA PRO A 221 7.05 -17.91 -38.54
C PRO A 221 6.49 -16.69 -39.28
N LEU A 222 5.53 -15.95 -38.71
CA LEU A 222 4.86 -14.85 -39.40
C LEU A 222 5.60 -13.51 -39.27
N ILE A 223 6.52 -13.38 -38.31
CA ILE A 223 7.32 -12.16 -38.10
C ILE A 223 8.61 -12.20 -38.94
N GLN A 224 9.11 -13.38 -39.32
CA GLN A 224 10.33 -13.50 -40.14
C GLN A 224 10.12 -13.25 -41.64
N ASN A 225 8.87 -13.16 -42.13
CA ASN A 225 8.57 -12.99 -43.56
C ASN A 225 8.24 -11.54 -43.98
N ASN A 226 8.46 -10.55 -43.13
CA ASN A 226 8.27 -9.13 -43.44
C ASN A 226 9.52 -8.27 -43.11
N ALA A 227 10.72 -8.84 -43.28
CA ALA A 227 11.99 -8.11 -43.29
C ALA A 227 12.57 -8.10 -44.71
#